data_AF-A0A832H4W2-F1
#
_entry.id   AF-A0A832H4W2-F1
#
_cell.length_a   1.000
_cell.length_b   1.000
_cell.length_c   1.000
_cell.angle_alpha   90.00
_cell.angle_beta   90.00
_cell.angle_gamma   90.00
#
_symmetry.space_group_name_H-M   'P 1'
#
loop_
_entity.id
_entity.type
_entity.pdbx_description
1 polymer ?
#
loop_
_entity_poly.entity_id
_entity_poly.type
_entity_poly.pdbx_seq_one_letter_code
_entity_poly.pdbx_strand_id
1 'polypeptide(L)' 'MRTIIDLPEKQVAALGDFCEWEKISRAEAIRLAVDSLLATQLRVDRASAFGAWAPGGDSRAAVEALRSEWE' A
#
# COMPACT_ATOMS: atom_id res chain seq x y z
N MET A 1 -2.51 6.85 -7.28
CA MET A 1 -1.59 6.76 -8.45
C MET A 1 -2.32 6.05 -9.58
N ARG A 2 -2.06 6.39 -10.85
CA ARG A 2 -2.63 5.68 -12.01
C ARG A 2 -1.53 4.82 -12.64
N THR A 3 -1.82 3.54 -12.85
CA THR A 3 -0.91 2.58 -13.50
C THR A 3 -1.64 1.94 -14.67
N ILE A 4 -0.97 1.83 -15.82
CA ILE A 4 -1.48 1.11 -17.00
C ILE A 4 -0.83 -0.26 -16.98
N ILE A 5 -1.62 -1.31 -17.12
CA ILE A 5 -1.17 -2.70 -17.13
C ILE A 5 -1.78 -3.40 -18.34
N ASP A 6 -0.99 -4.26 -18.98
CA ASP A 6 -1.46 -5.10 -20.07
C ASP A 6 -1.90 -6.45 -19.50
N LEU A 7 -3.13 -6.86 -19.85
CA LEU A 7 -3.70 -8.13 -19.45
C LEU A 7 -4.21 -8.87 -20.70
N PRO A 8 -4.05 -10.20 -20.76
CA PRO A 8 -4.70 -11.01 -21.78
C PRO A 8 -6.22 -10.81 -21.77
N GLU A 9 -6.85 -10.78 -22.95
CA GLU A 9 -8.30 -10.55 -23.09
C GLU A 9 -9.13 -11.53 -22.24
N LYS A 10 -8.70 -12.78 -22.14
CA LYS A 10 -9.35 -13.81 -21.31
C LYS A 10 -9.39 -13.44 -19.83
N GLN A 11 -8.33 -12.79 -19.32
CA GLN A 11 -8.26 -12.35 -17.92
C GLN A 11 -9.12 -11.11 -17.69
N VAL A 12 -9.23 -10.22 -18.69
CA VAL A 12 -10.11 -9.05 -18.62
C VAL A 12 -11.58 -9.48 -18.56
N ALA A 13 -11.97 -10.47 -19.36
CA ALA A 13 -13.32 -11.03 -19.34
C ALA A 13 -13.64 -11.66 -17.96
N ALA A 14 -12.77 -12.56 -17.48
CA ALA A 14 -12.95 -13.20 -16.17
C ALA A 14 -12.98 -12.19 -15.01
N LEU A 15 -12.19 -11.11 -15.09
CA LEU A 15 -12.21 -10.04 -14.10
C LEU A 15 -13.55 -9.28 -14.12
N GLY A 16 -14.15 -9.09 -15.30
CA GLY A 16 -15.48 -8.49 -15.46
C GLY A 16 -16.54 -9.31 -14.73
N ASP A 17 -16.62 -10.60 -15.03
CA ASP A 17 -17.57 -11.54 -14.42
C ASP A 17 -17.41 -11.57 -12.89
N PHE A 18 -16.17 -11.58 -12.40
CA PHE A 18 -15.88 -11.51 -10.97
C PHE A 18 -16.37 -10.21 -10.32
N CYS A 19 -16.14 -9.06 -10.96
CA CYS A 19 -16.58 -7.77 -10.45
C CYS A 19 -18.11 -7.65 -10.39
N GLU A 20 -18.82 -8.23 -11.37
CA GLU A 20 -20.29 -8.26 -11.39
C GLU A 20 -20.84 -9.14 -10.27
N TRP A 21 -20.23 -10.31 -10.05
CA TRP A 21 -20.65 -11.23 -9.01
C TRP A 21 -20.43 -10.68 -7.60
N GLU A 22 -19.25 -10.11 -7.34
CA GLU A 22 -18.88 -9.51 -6.05
C GLU A 22 -19.46 -8.11 -5.83
N LYS A 23 -20.03 -7.49 -6.88
CA LYS A 23 -20.55 -6.11 -6.87
C LYS A 23 -19.49 -5.07 -6.44
N ILE A 24 -18.26 -5.26 -6.87
CA ILE A 24 -17.14 -4.35 -6.60
C ILE A 24 -16.63 -3.69 -7.88
N SER A 25 -15.94 -2.57 -7.74
CA SER A 25 -15.31 -1.93 -8.89
C SER A 25 -14.10 -2.73 -9.39
N ARG A 26 -13.81 -2.66 -10.69
CA ARG A 26 -12.60 -3.25 -11.29
C ARG A 26 -11.31 -2.80 -10.59
N ALA A 27 -11.24 -1.53 -10.18
CA ALA A 27 -10.09 -1.00 -9.46
C ALA A 27 -9.94 -1.65 -8.08
N GLU A 28 -11.06 -1.95 -7.40
CA GLU A 28 -11.06 -2.63 -6.11
C GLU A 28 -10.62 -4.08 -6.23
N ALA A 29 -11.12 -4.80 -7.24
CA ALA A 29 -10.70 -6.18 -7.50
C ALA A 29 -9.17 -6.27 -7.72
N ILE A 30 -8.59 -5.30 -8.44
CA ILE A 30 -7.12 -5.24 -8.62
C ILE A 30 -6.40 -4.91 -7.31
N ARG A 31 -6.91 -3.97 -6.50
CA ARG A 31 -6.32 -3.67 -5.18
C ARG A 31 -6.31 -4.90 -4.28
N LEU A 32 -7.44 -5.62 -4.19
CA LEU A 32 -7.55 -6.86 -3.42
C LEU A 32 -6.58 -7.93 -3.92
N ALA A 33 -6.43 -8.08 -5.24
CA ALA A 33 -5.50 -9.04 -5.81
C ALA A 33 -4.04 -8.70 -5.46
N VAL A 34 -3.66 -7.41 -5.53
CA VAL A 34 -2.31 -6.96 -5.15
C VAL A 34 -2.07 -7.14 -3.66
N ASP A 35 -3.02 -6.75 -2.80
CA ASP A 35 -2.91 -6.92 -1.35
C ASP A 35 -2.78 -8.40 -0.96
N SER A 36 -3.57 -9.27 -1.58
CA SER A 36 -3.50 -10.73 -1.36
C SER A 36 -2.17 -11.32 -1.83
N LEU A 37 -1.68 -10.89 -3.00
CA LEU A 37 -0.39 -11.31 -3.53
C LEU A 37 0.74 -10.92 -2.58
N LEU A 38 0.75 -9.66 -2.12
CA LEU A 38 1.76 -9.15 -1.20
C LEU A 38 1.66 -9.84 0.17
N ALA A 39 0.47 -10.04 0.72
CA ALA A 39 0.32 -10.74 2.00
C ALA A 39 0.86 -12.19 1.94
N THR A 40 0.77 -12.84 0.78
CA THR A 40 1.19 -14.23 0.61
C THR A 40 2.66 -14.36 0.22
N GLN A 41 3.21 -13.42 -0.55
CA GLN A 41 4.56 -13.51 -1.12
C GLN A 41 5.59 -12.62 -0.45
N LEU A 42 5.17 -11.57 0.28
CA LEU A 42 6.08 -10.79 1.08
C LEU A 42 6.51 -11.66 2.27
N ARG A 43 7.61 -12.39 2.09
CA ARG A 43 8.45 -12.82 3.21
C ARG A 43 8.84 -11.53 3.91
N VAL A 44 8.07 -11.14 4.91
CA VAL A 44 8.47 -10.08 5.84
C VAL A 44 9.82 -10.52 6.36
N ASP A 45 10.88 -9.90 5.86
CA ASP A 45 12.18 -10.06 6.47
C ASP A 45 11.97 -9.60 7.90
N ARG A 46 12.18 -10.53 8.85
CA ARG A 46 11.96 -10.25 10.27
C ARG A 46 12.83 -9.07 10.72
N ALA A 47 13.88 -8.72 9.97
CA ALA A 47 14.69 -7.53 10.13
C ALA A 47 13.93 -6.21 9.84
N SER A 48 12.99 -6.16 8.89
CA SER A 48 12.22 -4.94 8.59
C SER A 48 11.03 -4.73 9.54
N ALA A 49 10.54 -5.78 10.18
CA ALA A 49 9.42 -5.70 11.13
C ALA A 49 9.75 -4.95 12.43
N PHE A 50 11.03 -4.89 12.82
CA PHE A 50 11.51 -4.13 13.98
C PHE A 50 12.25 -2.83 13.60
N GLY A 51 12.33 -2.50 12.30
CA GLY A 51 13.01 -1.31 11.78
C GLY A 51 12.11 -0.07 11.62
N ALA A 52 10.89 -0.08 12.17
CA ALA A 52 9.98 1.08 12.14
C ALA A 52 10.54 2.33 12.87
N TRP A 53 11.65 2.17 13.60
CA TRP A 53 12.54 3.26 13.95
C TRP A 53 13.51 3.47 12.79
N ALA A 54 13.01 3.98 11.67
CA ALA A 54 13.87 4.78 10.81
C ALA A 54 14.52 5.87 11.69
N PRO A 55 15.72 6.37 11.40
CA PRO A 55 16.23 7.57 12.05
C PRO A 55 15.34 8.76 11.66
N GLY A 56 14.16 8.85 12.27
CA GLY A 56 13.33 10.04 12.30
C GLY A 56 14.14 11.09 13.05
N GLY A 57 14.20 12.28 12.48
CA GLY A 57 14.96 13.40 13.03
C GLY A 57 14.65 13.62 14.51
N ASP A 58 15.60 14.26 15.20
CA ASP A 58 15.52 14.49 16.64
C ASP A 58 14.20 15.17 17.04
N SER A 59 13.29 14.38 17.62
CA SER A 59 11.99 14.85 18.09
C SER A 59 12.14 15.97 19.13
N ARG A 60 13.25 15.99 19.87
CA ARG A 60 13.53 17.07 20.82
C ARG A 60 13.82 18.37 20.10
N ALA A 61 14.71 18.35 19.10
CA ALA A 61 15.01 19.52 18.29
C ALA A 61 13.76 20.09 17.60
N ALA A 62 12.87 19.21 17.11
CA ALA A 62 11.60 19.62 16.50
C ALA A 62 10.66 20.33 17.51
N VAL A 63 10.56 19.81 18.73
CA VAL A 63 9.73 20.41 19.80
C VAL A 63 10.33 21.72 20.30
N GLU A 64 11.66 21.80 20.39
CA GLU A 64 12.37 22.99 20.87
C GLU A 64 12.26 24.15 19.88
N ALA A 65 12.33 23.87 18.57
CA ALA A 65 12.05 24.86 17.53
C ALA A 65 10.62 25.43 17.64
N LEU A 66 9.61 24.57 17.77
CA LEU A 66 8.20 25.01 17.95
C LEU A 66 7.99 25.88 19.20
N ARG A 67 8.73 25.62 20.28
CA ARG A 67 8.63 26.42 21.51
C ARG A 67 9.31 27.77 21.42
N SER A 68 10.41 27.86 20.67
CA SER A 68 11.13 29.13 20.47
C SER A 68 10.32 30.19 19.71
N GLU A 69 9.24 29.81 19.05
CA GLU A 69 8.33 30.75 18.36
C GLU A 69 7.41 31.51 19.33
N TRP A 70 7.36 31.12 20.61
CA TRP A 70 6.44 31.68 21.61
C TRP A 70 7.16 32.50 22.70
N GLU A 71 8.49 32.65 22.61
CA GLU A 71 9.29 33.65 23.35
C GLU A 71 9.60 34.86 22.47
#